data_AF-A0A328RVP2-F1
#
_entry.id   AF-A0A328RVP2-F1
#
_cell.length_a   1.000
_cell.length_b   1.000
_cell.length_c   1.000
_cell.angle_alpha   90.00
_cell.angle_beta   90.00
_cell.angle_gamma   90.00
#
_symmetry.space_group_name_H-M   'P 1'
#
loop_
_entity.id
_entity.type
_entity.pdbx_description
1 polymer ?
#
loop_
_entity_poly.entity_id
_entity_poly.type
_entity_poly.pdbx_seq_one_letter_code
_entity_poly.pdbx_strand_id
1 'polypeptide(L)'
;MNYSDKIKNNIIYKGNTYGEDMQLVDDGKTHETILHRGCTCRFRESELIDFVTECLDKKEIQYDVLSDESCCGVMLFELKNYEIADKVVKNNIDKFNRHGVKKIITICPGCYESFTKYYTKYPDFNIDVIFAMDLFNNEEINCEGYIIHDPCHALERKEQVRTIIKNVPKRRANSCCGFGAGMKAGSKELTKKMALKTLSGSKVITYCPSCYHTLHRVNPDKCVDFFELLKEEL
;
A
#
# COMPACT_ATOMS: atom_id res chain seq x y z
N MET A 1 -0.62 -0.85 27.36
CA MET A 1 -0.64 -1.69 26.14
C MET A 1 0.53 -1.27 25.27
N ASN A 2 1.44 -2.18 24.89
CA ASN A 2 2.53 -1.82 23.99
C ASN A 2 1.98 -1.57 22.56
N TYR A 3 2.78 -0.94 21.69
CA TYR A 3 2.30 -0.58 20.34
C TYR A 3 1.96 -1.80 19.48
N SER A 4 2.63 -2.94 19.68
CA SER A 4 2.35 -4.18 18.96
C SER A 4 0.98 -4.74 19.31
N ASP A 5 0.64 -4.79 20.60
CA ASP A 5 -0.68 -5.18 21.08
C ASP A 5 -1.77 -4.23 20.60
N LYS A 6 -1.48 -2.93 20.53
CA LYS A 6 -2.41 -1.95 19.97
C LYS A 6 -2.71 -2.24 18.50
N ILE A 7 -1.68 -2.44 17.67
CA ILE A 7 -1.85 -2.76 16.23
C ILE A 7 -2.60 -4.08 16.06
N LYS A 8 -2.24 -5.11 16.83
CA LYS A 8 -2.91 -6.41 16.84
C LYS A 8 -4.39 -6.26 17.16
N ASN A 9 -4.73 -5.60 18.26
CA ASN A 9 -6.11 -5.40 18.69
C ASN A 9 -6.91 -4.59 17.68
N ASN A 10 -6.32 -3.53 17.11
CA ASN A 10 -6.95 -2.78 16.04
C ASN A 10 -7.32 -3.68 14.85
N ILE A 11 -6.40 -4.54 14.40
CA ILE A 11 -6.67 -5.41 13.26
C ILE A 11 -7.73 -6.46 13.59
N ILE A 12 -7.68 -7.08 14.77
CA ILE A 12 -8.66 -8.11 15.18
C ILE A 12 -10.06 -7.52 15.33
N TYR A 13 -10.20 -6.42 16.06
CA TYR A 13 -11.51 -5.92 16.48
C TYR A 13 -12.09 -4.88 15.53
N LYS A 14 -11.24 -4.21 14.74
CA LYS A 14 -11.65 -3.13 13.83
C LYS A 14 -11.32 -3.42 12.37
N GLY A 15 -10.64 -4.53 12.06
CA GLY A 15 -10.30 -4.89 10.68
C GLY A 15 -9.27 -4.00 10.01
N ASN A 16 -8.62 -3.07 10.72
CA ASN A 16 -7.63 -2.15 10.15
C ASN A 16 -6.53 -1.79 11.15
N THR A 17 -5.37 -1.33 10.66
CA THR A 17 -4.21 -1.04 11.53
C THR A 17 -4.40 0.19 12.42
N TYR A 18 -5.31 1.10 12.03
CA TYR A 18 -5.50 2.39 12.70
C TYR A 18 -6.50 2.34 13.85
N GLY A 19 -7.35 1.30 13.90
CA GLY A 19 -8.40 1.15 14.92
C GLY A 19 -9.64 1.98 14.62
N GLU A 20 -9.83 2.40 13.37
CA GLU A 20 -11.01 3.14 12.94
C GLU A 20 -12.24 2.23 12.89
N ASP A 21 -13.41 2.76 13.21
CA ASP A 21 -14.66 2.02 13.06
C ASP A 21 -15.01 1.84 11.57
N MET A 22 -15.43 0.64 11.21
CA MET A 22 -15.86 0.32 9.86
C MET A 22 -16.96 -0.75 9.88
N GLN A 23 -17.92 -0.62 8.97
CA GLN A 23 -18.91 -1.65 8.73
C GLN A 23 -18.35 -2.63 7.70
N LEU A 24 -18.03 -3.85 8.13
CA LEU A 24 -17.64 -4.95 7.27
C LEU A 24 -18.90 -5.72 6.90
N VAL A 25 -19.63 -5.22 5.90
CA VAL A 25 -20.90 -5.80 5.44
C VAL A 25 -20.69 -6.38 4.06
N ASP A 26 -20.87 -7.70 3.95
CA ASP A 26 -20.99 -8.39 2.67
C ASP A 26 -22.22 -7.86 1.94
N ASP A 27 -22.03 -7.33 0.73
CA ASP A 27 -23.11 -6.82 -0.12
C ASP A 27 -23.81 -7.92 -0.93
N GLY A 28 -23.37 -9.17 -0.80
CA GLY A 28 -23.91 -10.35 -1.46
C GLY A 28 -23.54 -10.45 -2.94
N LYS A 29 -22.61 -9.62 -3.43
CA LYS A 29 -22.24 -9.57 -4.85
C LYS A 29 -20.93 -10.31 -5.13
N THR A 30 -20.82 -10.75 -6.38
CA THR A 30 -19.59 -11.28 -6.94
C THR A 30 -18.72 -10.15 -7.47
N HIS A 31 -17.43 -10.19 -7.14
CA HIS A 31 -16.43 -9.22 -7.52
C HIS A 31 -15.19 -9.94 -8.06
N GLU A 32 -15.16 -10.23 -9.36
CA GLU A 32 -14.10 -11.07 -9.93
C GLU A 32 -12.71 -10.41 -9.87
N THR A 33 -12.63 -9.10 -10.09
CA THR A 33 -11.41 -8.30 -9.96
C THR A 33 -11.65 -7.20 -8.95
N ILE A 34 -10.84 -7.12 -7.90
CA ILE A 34 -10.98 -6.07 -6.88
C ILE A 34 -9.79 -5.13 -6.84
N LEU A 35 -10.04 -3.85 -6.57
CA LEU A 35 -9.03 -2.89 -6.12
C LEU A 35 -8.96 -2.92 -4.60
N HIS A 36 -7.94 -3.60 -4.07
CA HIS A 36 -7.63 -3.59 -2.65
C HIS A 36 -6.93 -2.27 -2.28
N ARG A 37 -7.68 -1.37 -1.64
CA ARG A 37 -7.23 0.00 -1.32
C ARG A 37 -6.30 0.03 -0.11
N GLY A 38 -6.46 -0.92 0.81
CA GLY A 38 -5.63 -1.03 2.00
C GLY A 38 -5.93 0.04 3.05
N CYS A 39 -5.37 -0.14 4.25
CA CYS A 39 -5.76 0.69 5.40
C CYS A 39 -5.28 2.15 5.29
N THR A 40 -4.08 2.42 4.79
CA THR A 40 -3.54 3.79 4.80
C THR A 40 -4.33 4.70 3.87
N CYS A 41 -4.62 4.26 2.66
CA CYS A 41 -5.42 5.05 1.74
C CYS A 41 -6.83 5.28 2.27
N ARG A 42 -7.51 4.22 2.74
CA ARG A 42 -8.90 4.33 3.21
C ARG A 42 -9.09 5.21 4.44
N PHE A 43 -8.11 5.30 5.32
CA PHE A 43 -8.28 5.96 6.62
C PHE A 43 -7.41 7.19 6.84
N ARG A 44 -6.41 7.45 5.98
CA ARG A 44 -5.46 8.54 6.18
C ARG A 44 -5.20 9.37 4.93
N GLU A 45 -5.08 8.73 3.77
CA GLU A 45 -4.71 9.38 2.50
C GLU A 45 -5.67 8.93 1.39
N SER A 46 -6.94 9.34 1.49
CA SER A 46 -8.00 8.91 0.57
C SER A 46 -7.80 9.41 -0.86
N GLU A 47 -7.11 10.54 -1.02
CA GLU A 47 -6.73 11.11 -2.32
C GLU A 47 -5.89 10.13 -3.17
N LEU A 48 -5.13 9.24 -2.53
CA LEU A 48 -4.35 8.22 -3.25
C LEU A 48 -5.24 7.20 -3.95
N ILE A 49 -6.48 7.00 -3.46
CA ILE A 49 -7.47 6.16 -4.13
C ILE A 49 -7.92 6.87 -5.42
N ASP A 50 -8.21 8.17 -5.35
CA ASP A 50 -8.64 8.94 -6.52
C ASP A 50 -7.55 8.95 -7.60
N PHE A 51 -6.27 9.12 -7.20
CA PHE A 51 -5.15 9.10 -8.14
C PHE A 51 -5.02 7.78 -8.89
N VAL A 52 -5.07 6.64 -8.18
CA VAL A 52 -4.93 5.35 -8.85
C VAL A 52 -6.16 4.99 -9.67
N THR A 53 -7.36 5.31 -9.19
CA THR A 53 -8.62 4.97 -9.89
C THR A 53 -8.71 5.76 -11.19
N GLU A 54 -8.35 7.05 -11.19
CA GLU A 54 -8.24 7.84 -12.42
C GLU A 54 -7.25 7.22 -13.42
N CYS A 55 -6.08 6.74 -12.97
CA CYS A 55 -5.12 6.06 -13.84
C CYS A 55 -5.68 4.75 -14.43
N LEU A 56 -6.37 3.94 -13.62
CA LEU A 56 -6.96 2.67 -14.04
C LEU A 56 -8.11 2.90 -15.02
N ASP A 57 -8.96 3.89 -14.76
CA ASP A 57 -10.10 4.27 -15.60
C ASP A 57 -9.65 4.77 -16.97
N LYS A 58 -8.59 5.58 -17.03
CA LYS A 58 -7.97 6.02 -18.31
C LYS A 58 -7.38 4.86 -19.12
N LYS A 59 -7.02 3.75 -18.46
CA LYS A 59 -6.61 2.50 -19.10
C LYS A 59 -7.77 1.53 -19.36
N GLU A 60 -9.00 1.95 -19.07
CA GLU A 60 -10.22 1.15 -19.18
C GLU A 60 -10.18 -0.15 -18.36
N ILE A 61 -9.36 -0.18 -17.29
CA ILE A 61 -9.17 -1.36 -16.44
C ILE A 61 -10.36 -1.49 -15.49
N GLN A 62 -11.15 -2.54 -15.68
CA GLN A 62 -12.32 -2.82 -14.86
C GLN A 62 -11.94 -3.44 -13.51
N TYR A 63 -12.50 -2.92 -12.42
CA TYR A 63 -12.35 -3.46 -11.09
C TYR A 63 -13.58 -3.10 -10.23
N ASP A 64 -13.78 -3.88 -9.17
CA ASP A 64 -14.73 -3.59 -8.11
C ASP A 64 -14.01 -3.22 -6.80
N VAL A 65 -14.78 -2.72 -5.84
CA VAL A 65 -14.31 -2.48 -4.47
C VAL A 65 -15.16 -3.27 -3.49
N LEU A 66 -14.53 -4.09 -2.65
CA LEU A 66 -15.25 -4.81 -1.61
C LEU A 66 -15.77 -3.84 -0.54
N SER A 67 -17.04 -3.96 -0.19
CA SER A 67 -17.67 -3.25 0.91
C SER A 67 -17.11 -3.70 2.27
N ASP A 68 -16.77 -4.97 2.39
CA ASP A 68 -16.19 -5.59 3.59
C ASP A 68 -14.66 -5.76 3.53
N GLU A 69 -13.94 -4.97 2.71
CA GLU A 69 -12.48 -5.03 2.64
C GLU A 69 -11.85 -4.86 4.04
N SER A 70 -10.97 -5.78 4.45
CA SER A 70 -10.23 -5.74 5.72
C SER A 70 -8.72 -5.71 5.49
N CYS A 71 -7.96 -5.42 6.56
CA CYS A 71 -6.50 -5.38 6.53
C CYS A 71 -5.89 -6.65 5.92
N CYS A 72 -4.90 -6.49 5.05
CA CYS A 72 -4.12 -7.60 4.49
C CYS A 72 -3.32 -8.38 5.54
N GLY A 73 -3.06 -7.80 6.71
CA GLY A 73 -2.36 -8.45 7.82
C GLY A 73 -0.84 -8.31 7.82
N VAL A 74 -0.22 -7.62 6.83
CA VAL A 74 1.26 -7.51 6.71
C VAL A 74 1.95 -7.09 8.02
N MET A 75 1.39 -6.12 8.74
CA MET A 75 1.94 -5.62 10.00
C MET A 75 1.98 -6.68 11.10
N LEU A 76 1.06 -7.66 11.09
CA LEU A 76 1.07 -8.75 12.07
C LEU A 76 2.27 -9.67 11.84
N PHE A 77 2.62 -9.94 10.58
CA PHE A 77 3.81 -10.72 10.23
C PHE A 77 5.09 -9.97 10.62
N GLU A 78 5.19 -8.68 10.31
CA GLU A 78 6.35 -7.84 10.69
C GLU A 78 6.56 -7.80 12.21
N LEU A 79 5.47 -7.78 12.96
CA LEU A 79 5.47 -7.77 14.43
C LEU A 79 5.53 -9.18 15.05
N LYS A 80 5.70 -10.23 14.24
CA LYS A 80 5.78 -11.63 14.65
C LYS A 80 4.53 -12.15 15.39
N ASN A 81 3.38 -11.55 15.17
CA ASN A 81 2.08 -12.01 15.69
C ASN A 81 1.47 -13.07 14.75
N TYR A 82 2.20 -14.15 14.49
CA TYR A 82 1.88 -15.10 13.42
C TYR A 82 0.53 -15.79 13.59
N GLU A 83 0.15 -16.19 14.80
CA GLU A 83 -1.15 -16.83 15.05
C GLU A 83 -2.34 -15.94 14.64
N ILE A 84 -2.25 -14.65 14.92
CA ILE A 84 -3.29 -13.69 14.52
C ILE A 84 -3.19 -13.38 13.04
N ALA A 85 -1.98 -13.28 12.50
CA ALA A 85 -1.76 -13.09 11.07
C ALA A 85 -2.44 -14.21 10.27
N ASP A 86 -2.28 -15.47 10.68
CA ASP A 86 -2.90 -16.63 10.05
C ASP A 86 -4.43 -16.59 10.12
N LYS A 87 -5.00 -16.14 11.25
CA LYS A 87 -6.47 -15.93 11.36
C LYS A 87 -6.96 -14.87 10.38
N VAL A 88 -6.24 -13.75 10.25
CA VAL A 88 -6.58 -12.69 9.28
C VAL A 88 -6.50 -13.20 7.84
N VAL A 89 -5.45 -13.96 7.50
CA VAL A 89 -5.30 -14.55 6.17
C VAL A 89 -6.47 -15.48 5.85
N LYS A 90 -6.80 -16.43 6.73
CA LYS A 90 -7.92 -17.36 6.53
C LYS A 90 -9.24 -16.64 6.34
N ASN A 91 -9.57 -15.69 7.23
CA ASN A 91 -10.80 -14.91 7.13
C ASN A 91 -10.88 -14.10 5.82
N ASN A 92 -9.74 -13.57 5.35
CA ASN A 92 -9.69 -12.86 4.07
C ASN A 92 -9.83 -13.81 2.88
N ILE A 93 -9.23 -15.00 2.91
CA ILE A 93 -9.41 -16.03 1.88
C ILE A 93 -10.88 -16.45 1.79
N ASP A 94 -11.51 -16.77 2.92
CA ASP A 94 -12.93 -17.15 2.97
C ASP A 94 -13.82 -16.05 2.38
N LYS A 95 -13.52 -14.80 2.70
CA LYS A 95 -14.20 -13.62 2.14
C LYS A 95 -13.99 -13.48 0.64
N PHE A 96 -12.75 -13.58 0.17
CA PHE A 96 -12.44 -13.48 -1.25
C PHE A 96 -13.14 -14.59 -2.04
N ASN A 97 -13.15 -15.82 -1.51
CA ASN A 97 -13.85 -16.96 -2.11
C ASN A 97 -15.37 -16.73 -2.13
N ARG A 98 -15.95 -16.21 -1.04
CA ARG A 98 -17.38 -15.86 -0.95
C ARG A 98 -17.78 -14.79 -1.96
N HIS A 99 -16.93 -13.79 -2.19
CA HIS A 99 -17.12 -12.76 -3.22
C HIS A 99 -16.70 -13.21 -4.64
N GLY A 100 -16.22 -14.44 -4.83
CA GLY A 100 -15.77 -14.92 -6.14
C GLY A 100 -14.59 -14.14 -6.73
N VAL A 101 -13.72 -13.59 -5.87
CA VAL A 101 -12.53 -12.84 -6.27
C VAL A 101 -11.54 -13.79 -6.95
N LYS A 102 -11.14 -13.42 -8.16
CA LYS A 102 -10.11 -14.11 -8.95
C LYS A 102 -8.85 -13.29 -9.12
N LYS A 103 -8.95 -11.96 -9.01
CA LYS A 103 -7.85 -11.02 -9.17
C LYS A 103 -7.91 -9.90 -8.13
N ILE A 104 -6.75 -9.55 -7.57
CA ILE A 104 -6.56 -8.43 -6.66
C ILE A 104 -5.55 -7.47 -7.29
N ILE A 105 -5.99 -6.25 -7.57
CA ILE A 105 -5.12 -5.11 -7.84
C ILE A 105 -4.89 -4.40 -6.51
N THR A 106 -3.64 -4.19 -6.11
CA THR A 106 -3.30 -3.48 -4.86
C THR A 106 -2.37 -2.32 -5.13
N ILE A 107 -2.55 -1.21 -4.43
CA ILE A 107 -1.67 -0.02 -4.53
C ILE A 107 -0.58 0.05 -3.47
N CYS A 108 -0.63 -0.84 -2.48
CA CYS A 108 0.31 -0.85 -1.38
C CYS A 108 1.33 -1.99 -1.55
N PRO A 109 2.64 -1.69 -1.64
CA PRO A 109 3.70 -2.70 -1.63
C PRO A 109 3.60 -3.70 -0.47
N GLY A 110 3.23 -3.25 0.73
CA GLY A 110 3.07 -4.14 1.87
C GLY A 110 1.88 -5.09 1.73
N CYS A 111 0.77 -4.62 1.12
CA CYS A 111 -0.36 -5.50 0.81
C CYS A 111 0.02 -6.51 -0.28
N TYR A 112 0.73 -6.06 -1.33
CA TYR A 112 1.25 -6.92 -2.38
C TYR A 112 2.18 -8.02 -1.84
N GLU A 113 3.18 -7.66 -1.01
CA GLU A 113 4.04 -8.64 -0.34
C GLU A 113 3.19 -9.60 0.51
N SER A 114 2.19 -9.07 1.23
CA SER A 114 1.35 -9.92 2.08
C SER A 114 0.65 -11.01 1.29
N PHE A 115 -0.04 -10.64 0.21
CA PHE A 115 -0.75 -11.59 -0.64
C PHE A 115 0.20 -12.57 -1.33
N THR A 116 1.29 -12.08 -1.91
CA THR A 116 2.20 -12.92 -2.71
C THR A 116 3.14 -13.81 -1.88
N LYS A 117 3.42 -13.45 -0.62
CA LYS A 117 4.35 -14.18 0.25
C LYS A 117 3.69 -14.99 1.35
N TYR A 118 2.60 -14.47 1.93
CA TYR A 118 1.95 -15.11 3.09
C TYR A 118 0.67 -15.84 2.70
N TYR A 119 -0.16 -15.29 1.80
CA TYR A 119 -1.42 -15.92 1.41
C TYR A 119 -1.19 -17.11 0.49
N THR A 120 -0.19 -17.06 -0.39
CA THR A 120 0.23 -18.15 -1.29
C THR A 120 0.65 -19.43 -0.57
N LYS A 121 0.86 -19.39 0.76
CA LYS A 121 1.11 -20.58 1.58
C LYS A 121 -0.16 -21.40 1.87
N TYR A 122 -1.33 -20.83 1.61
CA TYR A 122 -2.63 -21.45 1.85
C TYR A 122 -3.15 -22.03 0.52
N PRO A 123 -3.51 -23.32 0.48
CA PRO A 123 -3.93 -23.97 -0.77
C PRO A 123 -5.21 -23.37 -1.36
N ASP A 124 -6.07 -22.80 -0.52
CA ASP A 124 -7.34 -22.19 -0.92
C ASP A 124 -7.18 -20.75 -1.47
N PHE A 125 -5.96 -20.21 -1.49
CA PHE A 125 -5.67 -18.91 -2.10
C PHE A 125 -5.21 -19.08 -3.55
N ASN A 126 -6.18 -19.08 -4.47
CA ASN A 126 -5.96 -19.16 -5.91
C ASN A 126 -6.39 -17.86 -6.61
N ILE A 127 -5.74 -16.75 -6.25
CA ILE A 127 -6.08 -15.41 -6.71
C ILE A 127 -4.84 -14.77 -7.34
N ASP A 128 -5.00 -14.20 -8.53
CA ASP A 128 -3.97 -13.43 -9.21
C ASP A 128 -3.77 -12.07 -8.51
N VAL A 129 -2.53 -11.70 -8.19
CA VAL A 129 -2.24 -10.48 -7.43
C VAL A 129 -1.38 -9.58 -8.28
N ILE A 130 -1.90 -8.40 -8.58
CA ILE A 130 -1.24 -7.38 -9.38
C ILE A 130 -0.89 -6.21 -8.48
N PHE A 131 0.37 -5.80 -8.49
CA PHE A 131 0.74 -4.50 -7.95
C PHE A 131 0.32 -3.44 -8.97
N ALA A 132 -0.50 -2.45 -8.59
CA ALA A 132 -1.13 -1.54 -9.54
C ALA A 132 -0.15 -0.82 -10.47
N MET A 133 1.07 -0.52 -10.01
CA MET A 133 2.08 0.10 -10.87
C MET A 133 2.56 -0.81 -12.01
N ASP A 134 2.41 -2.13 -11.87
CA ASP A 134 2.80 -3.13 -12.88
C ASP A 134 1.86 -3.12 -14.10
N LEU A 135 0.75 -2.37 -14.04
CA LEU A 135 -0.18 -2.14 -15.14
C LEU A 135 0.26 -0.98 -16.07
N PHE A 136 1.35 -0.30 -15.73
CA PHE A 136 1.87 0.86 -16.44
C PHE A 136 3.33 0.61 -16.83
N ASN A 137 3.70 0.97 -18.05
CA ASN A 137 4.99 0.65 -18.65
C ASN A 137 5.38 1.48 -19.87
N ASN A 138 4.41 2.15 -20.52
CA ASN A 138 4.62 2.88 -21.76
C ASN A 138 4.61 4.41 -21.56
N GLU A 139 4.33 4.85 -20.33
CA GLU A 139 4.28 6.23 -19.93
C GLU A 139 5.69 6.73 -19.60
N GLU A 140 6.00 7.99 -19.95
CA GLU A 140 7.27 8.61 -19.60
C GLU A 140 7.04 10.00 -19.02
N ILE A 141 7.37 10.18 -17.75
CA ILE A 141 7.17 11.44 -17.02
C ILE A 141 8.54 12.02 -16.70
N ASN A 142 8.80 13.24 -17.16
CA ASN A 142 10.04 13.93 -16.85
C ASN A 142 9.99 14.52 -15.42
N CYS A 143 10.74 13.93 -14.50
CA CYS A 143 10.79 14.37 -13.10
C CYS A 143 12.18 14.92 -12.72
N GLU A 144 12.76 15.77 -13.57
CA GLU A 144 13.99 16.48 -13.24
C GLU A 144 13.84 17.25 -11.91
N GLY A 145 14.85 17.17 -11.05
CA GLY A 145 14.83 17.78 -9.71
C GLY A 145 14.15 16.94 -8.62
N TYR A 146 13.55 15.79 -8.95
CA TYR A 146 13.00 14.83 -7.99
C TYR A 146 13.99 13.70 -7.66
N ILE A 147 13.72 12.99 -6.56
CA ILE A 147 14.37 11.73 -6.20
C ILE A 147 13.31 10.70 -5.76
N ILE A 148 13.48 9.44 -6.13
CA ILE A 148 12.54 8.39 -5.72
C ILE A 148 12.91 7.84 -4.34
N HIS A 149 11.92 7.70 -3.46
CA HIS A 149 11.97 6.82 -2.30
C HIS A 149 11.36 5.47 -2.66
N ASP A 150 12.20 4.57 -3.17
CA ASP A 150 11.81 3.18 -3.50
C ASP A 150 11.37 2.48 -2.20
N PRO A 151 10.10 2.07 -1.99
CA PRO A 151 9.63 1.45 -0.76
C PRO A 151 10.34 0.12 -0.47
N CYS A 152 10.54 -0.20 0.81
CA CYS A 152 11.26 -1.41 1.22
C CYS A 152 10.61 -2.73 0.76
N HIS A 153 9.27 -2.77 0.65
CA HIS A 153 8.52 -3.96 0.18
C HIS A 153 8.35 -4.01 -1.36
N ALA A 154 9.01 -3.12 -2.10
CA ALA A 154 8.99 -3.09 -3.56
C ALA A 154 10.33 -2.59 -4.12
N LEU A 155 11.45 -2.99 -3.50
CA LEU A 155 12.79 -2.55 -3.92
C LEU A 155 13.18 -3.13 -5.28
N GLU A 156 12.67 -4.31 -5.60
CA GLU A 156 12.86 -4.98 -6.88
C GLU A 156 12.17 -4.24 -8.04
N ARG A 157 11.18 -3.36 -7.75
CA ARG A 157 10.54 -2.47 -8.76
C ARG A 157 11.36 -1.22 -9.08
N LYS A 158 12.47 -0.98 -8.38
CA LYS A 158 13.29 0.25 -8.51
C LYS A 158 13.61 0.64 -9.96
N GLU A 159 14.00 -0.32 -10.79
CA GLU A 159 14.35 -0.04 -12.19
C GLU A 159 13.10 0.17 -13.05
N GLN A 160 12.03 -0.59 -12.83
CA GLN A 160 10.73 -0.42 -13.51
C GLN A 160 10.13 0.97 -13.25
N VAL A 161 10.15 1.47 -12.01
CA VAL A 161 9.65 2.83 -11.73
C VAL A 161 10.40 3.87 -12.56
N ARG A 162 11.70 3.66 -12.80
CA ARG A 162 12.55 4.57 -13.58
C ARG A 162 12.43 4.37 -15.09
N THR A 163 11.69 3.35 -15.56
CA THR A 163 11.25 3.32 -16.96
C THR A 163 10.11 4.30 -17.20
N ILE A 164 9.33 4.63 -16.16
CA ILE A 164 8.22 5.60 -16.23
C ILE A 164 8.67 6.99 -15.78
N ILE A 165 9.27 7.09 -14.59
CA ILE A 165 9.77 8.33 -14.01
C ILE A 165 11.21 8.59 -14.50
N LYS A 166 11.35 9.48 -15.48
CA LYS A 166 12.62 9.80 -16.15
C LYS A 166 13.37 10.94 -15.45
N ASN A 167 14.65 11.09 -15.80
CA ASN A 167 15.54 12.16 -15.35
C ASN A 167 15.69 12.29 -13.83
N VAL A 168 15.50 11.19 -13.10
CA VAL A 168 15.72 11.07 -11.66
C VAL A 168 17.00 10.28 -11.36
N PRO A 169 17.65 10.50 -10.20
CA PRO A 169 18.81 9.72 -9.80
C PRO A 169 18.53 8.21 -9.70
N LYS A 170 19.50 7.39 -10.08
CA LYS A 170 19.46 5.92 -9.88
C LYS A 170 19.46 5.51 -8.40
N ARG A 171 19.93 6.38 -7.50
CA ARG A 171 19.91 6.13 -6.04
C ARG A 171 18.52 6.45 -5.47
N ARG A 172 18.19 5.81 -4.34
CA ARG A 172 16.97 6.12 -3.58
C ARG A 172 17.22 7.20 -2.52
N ALA A 173 16.18 7.94 -2.14
CA ALA A 173 16.28 9.06 -1.19
C ALA A 173 16.83 8.66 0.19
N ASN A 174 16.31 7.57 0.76
CA ASN A 174 16.75 6.96 2.02
C ASN A 174 16.23 5.51 2.07
N SER A 175 16.78 4.67 2.96
CA SER A 175 16.43 3.25 3.05
C SER A 175 15.05 2.97 3.67
N CYS A 176 14.52 3.88 4.50
CA CYS A 176 13.26 3.73 5.21
C CYS A 176 12.58 5.08 5.46
N CYS A 177 11.26 5.13 5.32
CA CYS A 177 10.45 6.30 5.66
C CYS A 177 10.14 6.43 7.16
N GLY A 178 10.26 5.33 7.92
CA GLY A 178 9.97 5.26 9.36
C GLY A 178 8.57 4.76 9.73
N PHE A 179 7.77 4.24 8.78
CA PHE A 179 6.42 3.73 9.06
C PHE A 179 6.39 2.29 9.58
N GLY A 180 6.99 1.37 8.82
CA GLY A 180 6.85 -0.09 8.98
C GLY A 180 7.38 -0.64 10.31
N ALA A 181 7.24 -1.95 10.51
CA ALA A 181 7.61 -2.68 11.72
C ALA A 181 6.99 -2.10 13.02
N GLY A 182 5.82 -1.45 12.89
CA GLY A 182 5.13 -0.76 13.98
C GLY A 182 5.83 0.52 14.46
N MET A 183 6.87 0.99 13.78
CA MET A 183 7.67 2.16 14.17
C MET A 183 6.80 3.41 14.34
N LYS A 184 5.85 3.65 13.42
CA LYS A 184 4.93 4.79 13.50
C LYS A 184 4.14 4.80 14.81
N ALA A 185 3.76 3.64 15.32
CA ALA A 185 3.02 3.50 16.57
C ALA A 185 3.96 3.46 17.80
N GLY A 186 5.17 2.91 17.65
CA GLY A 186 6.13 2.73 18.73
C GLY A 186 6.98 3.96 19.06
N SER A 187 7.38 4.76 18.07
CA SER A 187 8.17 5.99 18.29
C SER A 187 7.92 7.05 17.21
N LYS A 188 7.06 8.02 17.54
CA LYS A 188 6.78 9.17 16.67
C LYS A 188 8.03 9.99 16.37
N GLU A 189 8.94 10.12 17.35
CA GLU A 189 10.19 10.84 17.21
C GLU A 189 11.09 10.19 16.15
N LEU A 190 11.32 8.88 16.27
CA LEU A 190 12.17 8.16 15.33
C LEU A 190 11.55 8.14 13.93
N THR A 191 10.23 7.95 13.82
CA THR A 191 9.54 8.08 12.53
C THR A 191 9.75 9.47 11.92
N LYS A 192 9.59 10.55 12.69
CA LYS A 192 9.82 11.92 12.20
C LYS A 192 11.28 12.12 11.77
N LYS A 193 12.25 11.59 12.52
CA LYS A 193 13.68 11.65 12.17
C LYS A 193 13.98 10.95 10.84
N MET A 194 13.40 9.77 10.61
CA MET A 194 13.57 9.03 9.34
C MET A 194 12.90 9.76 8.17
N ALA A 195 11.72 10.34 8.38
CA ALA A 195 11.03 11.14 7.38
C ALA A 195 11.84 12.39 6.99
N LEU A 196 12.32 13.16 7.97
CA LEU A 196 13.16 14.34 7.73
C LEU A 196 14.45 13.98 6.99
N LYS A 197 15.07 12.84 7.32
CA LYS A 197 16.25 12.34 6.59
C LYS A 197 15.91 12.05 5.13
N THR A 198 14.76 11.43 4.88
CA THR A 198 14.29 11.11 3.52
C THR A 198 14.00 12.38 2.70
N LEU A 199 13.48 13.44 3.35
CA LEU A 199 13.11 14.72 2.73
C LEU A 199 14.22 15.79 2.76
N SER A 200 15.45 15.39 3.14
CA SER A 200 16.56 16.33 3.38
C SER A 200 17.08 17.02 2.12
N GLY A 201 16.81 16.47 0.93
CA GLY A 201 17.26 17.00 -0.36
C GLY A 201 16.10 17.46 -1.25
N SER A 202 16.11 16.96 -2.48
CA SER A 202 15.08 17.14 -3.51
C SER A 202 13.66 16.74 -3.06
N LYS A 203 12.66 17.14 -3.86
CA LYS A 203 11.30 16.59 -3.74
C LYS A 203 11.35 15.07 -3.95
N VAL A 204 10.53 14.35 -3.19
CA VAL A 204 10.53 12.89 -3.10
C VAL A 204 9.28 12.32 -3.76
N ILE A 205 9.48 11.38 -4.68
CA ILE A 205 8.42 10.57 -5.26
C ILE A 205 8.38 9.23 -4.51
N THR A 206 7.20 8.73 -4.17
CA THR A 206 7.05 7.37 -3.63
C THR A 206 5.79 6.70 -4.18
N TYR A 207 5.79 5.38 -4.20
CA TYR A 207 4.69 4.53 -4.69
C TYR A 207 4.23 3.58 -3.57
N CYS A 208 4.21 4.09 -2.34
CA CYS A 208 3.75 3.37 -1.17
C CYS A 208 2.92 4.31 -0.29
N PRO A 209 1.64 4.01 -0.07
CA PRO A 209 0.76 4.83 0.75
C PRO A 209 1.31 5.12 2.16
N SER A 210 1.95 4.14 2.80
CA SER A 210 2.53 4.30 4.14
C SER A 210 3.79 5.17 4.15
N CYS A 211 4.57 5.15 3.06
CA CYS A 211 5.67 6.09 2.86
C CYS A 211 5.11 7.49 2.65
N TYR A 212 4.15 7.66 1.73
CA TYR A 212 3.48 8.92 1.44
C TYR A 212 2.91 9.53 2.73
N HIS A 213 2.05 8.81 3.46
CA HIS A 213 1.48 9.24 4.75
C HIS A 213 2.53 9.77 5.74
N THR A 214 3.71 9.14 5.77
CA THR A 214 4.76 9.53 6.71
C THR A 214 5.52 10.76 6.26
N LEU A 215 5.84 10.83 4.97
CA LEU A 215 6.64 11.88 4.37
C LEU A 215 5.80 13.15 4.14
N HIS A 216 4.64 13.02 3.51
CA HIS A 216 3.70 14.11 3.22
C HIS A 216 3.26 14.84 4.49
N ARG A 217 2.96 14.12 5.58
CA ARG A 217 2.65 14.73 6.88
C ARG A 217 3.78 15.53 7.50
N VAL A 218 5.03 15.27 7.13
CA VAL A 218 6.19 16.01 7.65
C VAL A 218 6.47 17.23 6.80
N ASN A 219 6.33 17.11 5.47
CA ASN A 219 6.41 18.23 4.55
C ASN A 219 5.62 17.92 3.28
N PRO A 220 4.41 18.51 3.11
CA PRO A 220 3.56 18.20 1.97
C PRO A 220 4.16 18.65 0.64
N ASP A 221 4.86 19.79 0.62
CA ASP A 221 5.48 20.36 -0.59
C ASP A 221 6.65 19.53 -1.14
N LYS A 222 7.11 18.53 -0.37
CA LYS A 222 8.26 17.69 -0.69
C LYS A 222 7.93 16.23 -0.97
N CYS A 223 6.69 15.78 -0.83
CA CYS A 223 6.32 14.39 -1.09
C CYS A 223 5.19 14.32 -2.10
N VAL A 224 5.42 13.59 -3.18
CA VAL A 224 4.44 13.39 -4.26
C VAL A 224 4.23 11.88 -4.45
N ASP A 225 2.99 11.47 -4.70
CA ASP A 225 2.69 10.07 -5.00
C ASP A 225 2.97 9.75 -6.47
N PHE A 226 3.33 8.51 -6.76
CA PHE A 226 3.56 8.05 -8.13
C PHE A 226 2.31 8.16 -9.02
N PHE A 227 1.13 7.78 -8.52
CA PHE A 227 -0.11 7.84 -9.30
C PHE A 227 -0.61 9.28 -9.48
N GLU A 228 -0.27 10.18 -8.56
CA GLU A 228 -0.52 11.62 -8.70
C GLU A 228 0.16 12.18 -9.96
N LEU A 229 1.42 11.82 -10.19
CA LEU A 229 2.16 12.22 -11.39
C LEU A 229 1.64 11.50 -12.63
N LEU A 230 1.38 10.19 -12.50
CA LEU A 230 1.00 9.36 -13.64
C LEU A 230 -0.33 9.77 -14.26
N LYS A 231 -1.31 10.17 -13.46
CA LYS A 231 -2.61 10.57 -13.98
C LYS A 231 -2.56 11.86 -14.81
N GLU A 232 -1.54 12.71 -14.65
CA GLU A 232 -1.38 13.93 -15.45
C GLU A 232 -0.93 13.63 -16.89
N GLU A 233 -0.29 12.47 -17.11
CA GLU A 233 0.30 12.10 -18.40
C GLU A 233 -0.54 11.08 -19.20
N LEU A 234 -1.52 10.45 -18.56
CA LEU A 234 -2.50 9.55 -19.18
C LEU A 234 -3.67 10.33 -19.82
#